data_AF-A0A7Y5B754-F1
#
_entry.id   AF-A0A7Y5B754-F1
#
_cell.length_a   1.000
_cell.length_b   1.000
_cell.length_c   1.000
_cell.angle_alpha   90.00
_cell.angle_beta   90.00
_cell.angle_gamma   90.00
#
_symmetry.space_group_name_H-M   'P 1'
#
loop_
_entity.id
_entity.type
_entity.pdbx_description
1 polymer ?
#
loop_
_entity_poly.entity_id
_entity_poly.type
_entity_poly.pdbx_seq_one_letter_code
_entity_poly.pdbx_strand_id
1 'polypeptide(L)'
;MASNQDQNDHARFIQAGNLMRQNVQEEYDSAVRATVGWTMALIIVSIAFAMLTAAAIRRFTQDDVASYMIGGIVHMGTGLALHAYLLERHYRAPGILRFFTLLIFLACVGAIAAISYFRADLMIEQGRPRATSYMLTAFMGLLEIGLPSLFGFMLFKAWLRKDIAYEDLQWVKGVAARIPQEDSPDYGWLDEGYHFKKRIREIDNELPHLNLALQTADAHRHGVNAADAEAKIYELRSEKEKLQRKYDRIITWYPGQSDEAEREIEKRLRGEEPPPSTPISSDGT
;
A
#
# COMPACT_ATOMS: atom_id res chain seq x y z
N MET A 1 40.64 17.42 -20.38
CA MET A 1 40.81 17.54 -18.92
C MET A 1 39.54 18.19 -18.41
N ALA A 2 38.65 17.44 -17.75
CA ALA A 2 37.48 18.02 -17.10
C ALA A 2 37.95 19.05 -16.08
N SER A 3 37.28 20.20 -15.99
CA SER A 3 37.68 21.22 -15.01
C SER A 3 37.42 20.68 -13.60
N ASN A 4 38.15 21.18 -12.60
CA ASN A 4 37.90 20.82 -11.19
C ASN A 4 36.46 21.14 -10.75
N GLN A 5 35.77 22.03 -11.47
CA GLN A 5 34.38 22.40 -11.21
C GLN A 5 33.41 21.32 -11.71
N ASP A 6 33.63 20.78 -12.90
CA ASP A 6 32.81 19.68 -13.46
C ASP A 6 32.89 18.42 -12.59
N GLN A 7 34.06 18.12 -12.04
CA GLN A 7 34.25 16.98 -11.12
C GLN A 7 33.51 17.19 -9.78
N ASN A 8 33.49 18.42 -9.27
CA ASN A 8 32.77 18.76 -8.03
C ASN A 8 31.26 18.70 -8.23
N ASP A 9 30.75 19.16 -9.37
CA ASP A 9 29.33 19.08 -9.70
C ASP A 9 28.90 17.62 -9.90
N HIS A 10 29.66 16.83 -10.66
CA HIS A 10 29.42 15.39 -10.83
C HIS A 10 29.31 14.65 -9.47
N ALA A 11 30.22 14.92 -8.54
CA ALA A 11 30.18 14.34 -7.20
C ALA A 11 28.93 14.77 -6.40
N ARG A 12 28.45 16.01 -6.57
CA ARG A 12 27.24 16.54 -5.93
C ARG A 12 25.99 15.77 -6.38
N PHE A 13 25.87 15.49 -7.68
CA PHE A 13 24.75 14.72 -8.23
C PHE A 13 24.75 13.26 -7.74
N ILE A 14 25.92 12.61 -7.71
CA ILE A 14 26.06 11.27 -7.13
C ILE A 14 25.67 11.26 -5.65
N GLN A 15 26.10 12.25 -4.87
CA GLN A 15 25.77 12.35 -3.45
C GLN A 15 24.25 12.50 -3.24
N ALA A 16 23.59 13.35 -4.02
CA ALA A 16 22.15 13.51 -3.93
C ALA A 16 21.37 12.24 -4.32
N GLY A 17 21.83 11.51 -5.35
CA GLY A 17 21.23 10.22 -5.71
C GLY A 17 21.35 9.20 -4.58
N ASN A 18 22.48 9.20 -3.86
CA ASN A 18 22.68 8.36 -2.69
C ASN A 18 21.82 8.77 -1.50
N LEU A 19 21.67 10.07 -1.24
CA LEU A 19 20.80 10.60 -0.18
C LEU A 19 19.33 10.28 -0.45
N MET A 20 18.87 10.46 -1.69
CA MET A 20 17.55 10.02 -2.16
C MET A 20 17.32 8.54 -1.86
N ARG A 21 18.29 7.68 -2.20
CA ARG A 21 18.23 6.24 -1.91
C ARG A 21 18.16 5.93 -0.43
N GLN A 22 18.93 6.61 0.40
CA GLN A 22 18.88 6.44 1.85
C GLN A 22 17.53 6.86 2.43
N ASN A 23 17.01 8.02 2.04
CA ASN A 23 15.71 8.51 2.50
C ASN A 23 14.58 7.52 2.18
N VAL A 24 14.54 7.00 0.95
CA VAL A 24 13.53 6.01 0.55
C VAL A 24 13.74 4.66 1.23
N GLN A 25 15.00 4.24 1.45
CA GLN A 25 15.30 3.04 2.23
C GLN A 25 14.80 3.16 3.67
N GLU A 26 14.98 4.32 4.32
CA GLU A 26 14.47 4.58 5.67
C GLU A 26 12.95 4.58 5.73
N GLU A 27 12.27 5.15 4.72
CA GLU A 27 10.81 5.08 4.58
C GLU A 27 10.33 3.62 4.47
N TYR A 28 11.00 2.81 3.64
CA TYR A 28 10.71 1.39 3.47
C TYR A 28 10.93 0.61 4.78
N ASP A 29 12.08 0.78 5.42
CA ASP A 29 12.40 0.08 6.67
C ASP A 29 11.43 0.44 7.80
N SER A 30 11.00 1.71 7.84
CA SER A 30 9.96 2.17 8.76
C SER A 30 8.61 1.48 8.50
N ALA A 31 8.21 1.35 7.23
CA ALA A 31 6.99 0.65 6.85
C ALA A 31 7.06 -0.87 7.14
N VAL A 32 8.23 -1.49 6.96
CA VAL A 32 8.48 -2.90 7.33
C VAL A 32 8.33 -3.08 8.84
N ARG A 33 8.98 -2.24 9.66
CA ARG A 33 8.86 -2.28 11.12
C ARG A 33 7.40 -2.10 11.58
N ALA A 34 6.66 -1.18 10.96
CA ALA A 34 5.24 -1.00 11.24
C ALA A 34 4.42 -2.26 10.89
N THR A 35 4.68 -2.88 9.73
CA THR A 35 4.00 -4.10 9.30
C THR A 35 4.25 -5.26 10.27
N VAL A 36 5.50 -5.45 10.70
CA VAL A 36 5.87 -6.45 11.71
C VAL A 36 5.21 -6.13 13.05
N GLY A 37 5.26 -4.86 13.49
CA GLY A 37 4.65 -4.41 14.74
C GLY A 37 3.15 -4.67 14.81
N TRP A 38 2.40 -4.34 13.75
CA TRP A 38 0.96 -4.60 13.69
C TRP A 38 0.61 -6.08 13.57
N THR A 39 1.44 -6.88 12.87
CA THR A 39 1.30 -8.34 12.85
C THR A 39 1.46 -8.92 14.26
N MET A 40 2.49 -8.49 14.99
CA MET A 40 2.72 -8.94 16.37
C MET A 40 1.62 -8.48 17.33
N ALA A 41 1.13 -7.25 17.19
CA ALA A 41 -0.01 -6.75 17.97
C ALA A 41 -1.27 -7.61 17.73
N LEU A 42 -1.54 -8.00 16.49
CA LEU A 42 -2.65 -8.89 16.15
C LEU A 42 -2.47 -10.28 16.78
N ILE A 43 -1.27 -10.85 16.75
CA ILE A 43 -0.99 -12.15 17.39
C ILE A 43 -1.21 -12.06 18.90
N ILE A 44 -0.63 -11.06 19.57
CA ILE A 44 -0.71 -10.88 21.02
C ILE A 44 -2.18 -10.71 21.45
N VAL A 45 -2.93 -9.85 20.76
CA VAL A 45 -4.34 -9.62 21.11
C VAL A 45 -5.20 -10.87 20.86
N SER A 46 -4.89 -11.62 19.81
CA SER A 46 -5.60 -12.87 19.50
C SER A 46 -5.36 -13.93 20.57
N ILE A 47 -4.14 -14.03 21.10
CA ILE A 47 -3.81 -14.91 22.22
C ILE A 47 -4.53 -14.45 23.49
N ALA A 48 -4.52 -13.15 23.80
CA ALA A 48 -5.21 -12.61 24.98
C ALA A 48 -6.72 -12.91 24.96
N PHE A 49 -7.36 -12.70 23.81
CA PHE A 49 -8.78 -13.03 23.65
C PHE A 49 -9.05 -14.54 23.58
N ALA A 50 -8.13 -15.33 23.04
CA ALA A 50 -8.21 -16.79 23.11
C ALA A 50 -8.27 -17.26 24.56
N MET A 51 -7.50 -16.63 25.47
CA MET A 51 -7.54 -16.98 26.89
C MET A 51 -8.89 -16.63 27.54
N LEU A 52 -9.50 -15.51 27.15
CA LEU A 52 -10.80 -15.06 27.66
C LEU A 52 -11.97 -15.89 27.11
N THR A 53 -11.83 -16.41 25.88
CA THR A 53 -12.87 -17.20 25.20
C THR A 53 -12.76 -18.70 25.48
N ALA A 54 -11.57 -19.20 25.84
CA ALA A 54 -11.33 -20.63 26.03
C ALA A 54 -12.32 -21.27 27.02
N ALA A 55 -12.63 -20.61 28.14
CA ALA A 55 -13.55 -21.17 29.14
C ALA A 55 -14.95 -21.46 28.57
N ALA A 56 -15.46 -20.60 27.68
CA ALA A 56 -16.75 -20.82 27.03
C ALA A 56 -16.66 -21.90 25.93
N ILE A 57 -15.54 -21.99 25.22
CA ILE A 57 -15.32 -22.99 24.15
C ILE A 57 -15.14 -24.40 24.72
N ARG A 58 -14.51 -24.54 25.90
CA ARG A 58 -14.29 -25.82 26.60
C ARG A 58 -15.58 -26.62 26.81
N ARG A 59 -16.74 -25.96 26.89
CA ARG A 59 -18.06 -26.62 27.00
C ARG A 59 -18.36 -27.53 25.80
N PHE A 60 -17.78 -27.25 24.63
CA PHE A 60 -17.99 -28.00 23.39
C PHE A 60 -16.86 -28.97 23.09
N THR A 61 -15.62 -28.55 23.32
CA THR A 61 -14.43 -29.32 22.92
C THR A 61 -13.99 -30.31 23.99
N GLN A 62 -14.26 -30.03 25.28
CA GLN A 62 -13.71 -30.76 26.43
C GLN A 62 -12.17 -30.83 26.46
N ASP A 63 -11.48 -30.05 25.62
CA ASP A 63 -10.03 -30.01 25.47
C ASP A 63 -9.55 -28.55 25.58
N ASP A 64 -8.65 -28.33 26.52
CA ASP A 64 -8.05 -27.03 26.80
C ASP A 64 -7.26 -26.51 25.61
N VAL A 65 -6.41 -27.33 25.00
CA VAL A 65 -5.53 -26.92 23.88
C VAL A 65 -6.36 -26.55 22.67
N ALA A 66 -7.34 -27.39 22.31
CA ALA A 66 -8.25 -27.12 21.20
C ALA A 66 -9.03 -25.81 21.42
N SER A 67 -9.47 -25.54 22.65
CA SER A 67 -10.21 -24.32 22.98
C SER A 67 -9.39 -23.05 22.78
N TYR A 68 -8.12 -23.05 23.21
CA TYR A 68 -7.22 -21.92 22.98
C TYR A 68 -6.91 -21.74 21.49
N MET A 69 -6.71 -22.83 20.74
CA MET A 69 -6.45 -22.75 19.30
C MET A 69 -7.64 -22.16 18.54
N ILE A 70 -8.86 -22.66 18.80
CA ILE A 70 -10.07 -22.14 18.15
C ILE A 70 -10.24 -20.66 18.49
N GLY A 71 -10.10 -20.28 19.76
CA GLY A 71 -10.13 -18.89 20.18
C GLY A 71 -9.11 -18.04 19.41
N GLY A 72 -7.85 -18.47 19.35
CA GLY A 72 -6.80 -17.74 18.64
C GLY A 72 -7.12 -17.57 17.15
N ILE A 73 -7.55 -18.64 16.48
CA ILE A 73 -7.90 -18.63 15.06
C ILE A 73 -9.07 -17.69 14.77
N VAL A 74 -10.11 -17.67 15.61
CA VAL A 74 -11.29 -16.82 15.40
C VAL A 74 -10.92 -15.33 15.48
N HIS A 75 -10.15 -14.93 16.49
CA HIS A 75 -9.75 -13.52 16.65
C HIS A 75 -8.71 -13.10 15.59
N MET A 76 -7.72 -13.95 15.31
CA MET A 76 -6.74 -13.69 14.28
C MET A 76 -7.40 -13.64 12.89
N GLY A 77 -8.32 -14.56 12.62
CA GLY A 77 -9.14 -14.61 11.41
C GLY A 77 -9.98 -13.36 11.22
N THR A 78 -10.54 -12.79 12.29
CA THR A 78 -11.26 -11.51 12.22
C THR A 78 -10.37 -10.38 11.69
N GLY A 79 -9.16 -10.24 12.26
CA GLY A 79 -8.21 -9.21 11.81
C GLY A 79 -7.66 -9.47 10.41
N LEU A 80 -7.26 -10.70 10.11
CA LEU A 80 -6.70 -11.09 8.81
C LEU A 80 -7.73 -11.02 7.68
N ALA A 81 -8.98 -11.41 7.94
CA ALA A 81 -10.04 -11.32 6.94
C ALA A 81 -10.35 -9.86 6.59
N LEU A 82 -10.40 -8.96 7.57
CA LEU A 82 -10.57 -7.53 7.27
C LEU A 82 -9.36 -6.97 6.52
N HIS A 83 -8.13 -7.32 6.93
CA HIS A 83 -6.91 -6.95 6.23
C HIS A 83 -6.95 -7.39 4.75
N ALA A 84 -7.27 -8.66 4.49
CA ALA A 84 -7.34 -9.24 3.15
C ALA A 84 -8.46 -8.59 2.32
N TYR A 85 -9.65 -8.38 2.90
CA TYR A 85 -10.76 -7.74 2.22
C TYR A 85 -10.41 -6.32 1.73
N LEU A 86 -9.67 -5.57 2.56
CA LEU A 86 -9.21 -4.23 2.21
C LEU A 86 -8.13 -4.26 1.12
N LEU A 87 -7.18 -5.20 1.18
CA LEU A 87 -6.19 -5.40 0.11
C LEU A 87 -6.88 -5.76 -1.21
N GLU A 88 -7.82 -6.69 -1.20
CA GLU A 88 -8.58 -7.11 -2.38
C GLU A 88 -9.40 -5.95 -2.96
N ARG A 89 -9.98 -5.09 -2.11
CA ARG A 89 -10.66 -3.88 -2.56
C ARG A 89 -9.69 -2.89 -3.19
N HIS A 90 -8.50 -2.72 -2.62
CA HIS A 90 -7.47 -1.82 -3.14
C HIS A 90 -6.93 -2.29 -4.49
N TYR A 91 -6.56 -3.57 -4.59
CA TYR A 91 -6.03 -4.20 -5.80
C TYR A 91 -7.12 -4.66 -6.78
N ARG A 92 -8.39 -4.32 -6.52
CA ARG A 92 -9.56 -4.69 -7.35
C ARG A 92 -9.60 -6.18 -7.72
N ALA A 93 -9.27 -7.05 -6.77
CA ALA A 93 -9.33 -8.50 -6.97
C ALA A 93 -10.72 -8.95 -7.46
N PRO A 94 -10.82 -10.10 -8.16
CA PRO A 94 -12.09 -10.68 -8.59
C PRO A 94 -13.14 -10.68 -7.47
N GLY A 95 -14.40 -10.37 -7.82
CA GLY A 95 -15.48 -10.26 -6.85
C GLY A 95 -15.67 -11.50 -5.97
N ILE A 96 -15.30 -12.68 -6.49
CA ILE A 96 -15.41 -13.94 -5.76
C ILE A 96 -14.46 -14.02 -4.56
N LEU A 97 -13.23 -13.51 -4.67
CA LEU A 97 -12.27 -13.49 -3.55
C LEU A 97 -12.76 -12.56 -2.44
N ARG A 98 -13.22 -11.36 -2.83
CA ARG A 98 -13.85 -10.39 -1.91
C ARG A 98 -15.04 -10.97 -1.15
N PHE A 99 -15.88 -11.74 -1.84
CA PHE A 99 -17.02 -12.41 -1.24
C PHE A 99 -16.58 -13.47 -0.21
N PHE A 100 -15.62 -14.33 -0.55
CA PHE A 100 -15.11 -15.35 0.36
C PHE A 100 -14.46 -14.75 1.61
N THR A 101 -13.65 -13.72 1.45
CA THR A 101 -12.97 -13.05 2.56
C THR A 101 -13.98 -12.35 3.49
N LEU A 102 -15.02 -11.72 2.93
CA LEU A 102 -16.13 -11.16 3.71
C LEU A 102 -16.90 -12.27 4.46
N LEU A 103 -17.14 -13.42 3.82
CA LEU A 103 -17.83 -14.54 4.45
C LEU A 103 -17.04 -15.09 5.64
N ILE A 104 -15.72 -15.19 5.52
CA ILE A 104 -14.83 -15.59 6.64
C ILE A 104 -14.94 -14.56 7.78
N PHE A 105 -14.87 -13.26 7.47
CA PHE A 105 -15.03 -12.21 8.49
C PHE A 105 -16.37 -12.34 9.23
N LEU A 106 -17.47 -12.50 8.50
CA LEU A 106 -18.80 -12.67 9.08
C LEU A 106 -18.91 -13.96 9.90
N ALA A 107 -18.28 -15.05 9.47
CA ALA A 107 -18.24 -16.30 10.22
C ALA A 107 -17.49 -16.13 11.55
N CYS A 108 -16.37 -15.41 11.58
CA CYS A 108 -15.66 -15.09 12.82
C CYS A 108 -16.48 -14.21 13.76
N VAL A 109 -17.15 -13.17 13.23
CA VAL A 109 -18.06 -12.31 14.01
C VAL A 109 -19.20 -13.14 14.62
N GLY A 110 -19.82 -14.02 13.82
CA GLY A 110 -20.86 -14.92 14.29
C GLY A 110 -20.36 -15.89 15.38
N ALA A 111 -19.15 -16.43 15.24
CA ALA A 111 -18.53 -17.27 16.24
C ALA A 111 -18.29 -16.51 17.56
N ILE A 112 -17.77 -15.28 17.51
CA ILE A 112 -17.56 -14.45 18.70
C ILE A 112 -18.91 -14.12 19.38
N ALA A 113 -19.95 -13.81 18.60
CA ALA A 113 -21.28 -13.57 19.14
C ALA A 113 -21.84 -14.80 19.86
N ALA A 114 -21.70 -16.00 19.27
CA ALA A 114 -22.10 -17.25 19.90
C ALA A 114 -21.30 -17.51 21.19
N ILE A 115 -19.98 -17.34 21.16
CA ILE A 115 -19.11 -17.48 22.34
C ILE A 115 -19.52 -16.49 23.45
N SER A 116 -19.85 -15.25 23.09
CA SER A 116 -20.29 -14.20 24.02
C SER A 116 -21.62 -14.56 24.69
N TYR A 117 -22.53 -15.20 23.95
CA TYR A 117 -23.77 -15.74 24.50
C TYR A 117 -23.51 -16.87 25.50
N PHE A 118 -22.70 -17.88 25.14
CA PHE A 118 -22.38 -18.99 26.05
C PHE A 118 -21.58 -18.53 27.28
N ARG A 119 -20.75 -17.51 27.15
CA ARG A 119 -20.07 -16.88 28.28
C ARG A 119 -21.08 -16.24 29.24
N ALA A 120 -22.12 -15.58 28.72
CA ALA A 120 -23.16 -14.98 29.58
C ALA A 120 -23.90 -16.07 30.36
N ASP A 121 -24.24 -17.16 29.69
CA ASP A 121 -24.91 -18.31 30.28
C ASP A 121 -24.08 -18.90 31.45
N LEU A 122 -22.79 -19.12 31.23
CA LEU A 122 -21.86 -19.57 32.29
C LEU A 122 -21.81 -18.61 33.49
N MET A 123 -21.81 -17.30 33.24
CA MET A 123 -21.81 -16.30 34.32
C MET A 123 -23.12 -16.33 35.12
N ILE A 124 -24.25 -16.59 34.46
CA ILE A 124 -25.56 -16.72 35.09
C ILE A 124 -25.64 -18.01 35.92
N GLU A 125 -25.13 -19.13 35.39
CA GLU A 125 -25.00 -20.40 36.12
C GLU A 125 -24.14 -20.24 37.39
N GLN A 126 -23.13 -19.36 37.35
CA GLN A 126 -22.30 -18.99 38.50
C GLN A 126 -22.96 -18.00 39.48
N GLY A 127 -24.24 -17.68 39.29
CA GLY A 127 -25.03 -16.84 40.19
C GLY A 127 -24.91 -15.33 39.93
N ARG A 128 -24.31 -14.89 38.80
CA ARG A 128 -24.27 -13.46 38.47
C ARG A 128 -25.64 -12.99 37.93
N PRO A 129 -26.03 -11.71 38.17
CA PRO A 129 -27.26 -11.17 37.62
C PRO A 129 -27.31 -11.27 36.09
N ARG A 130 -28.48 -11.63 35.55
CA ARG A 130 -28.67 -11.85 34.10
C ARG A 130 -28.32 -10.61 33.27
N ALA A 131 -28.86 -9.45 33.63
CA ALA A 131 -28.63 -8.21 32.90
C ALA A 131 -27.14 -7.84 32.85
N THR A 132 -26.44 -7.94 33.98
CA THR A 132 -25.00 -7.67 34.07
C THR A 132 -24.18 -8.65 33.22
N SER A 133 -24.54 -9.94 33.23
CA SER A 133 -23.83 -10.97 32.48
C SER A 133 -23.92 -10.73 30.97
N TYR A 134 -25.13 -10.51 30.44
CA TYR A 134 -25.30 -10.21 29.01
C TYR A 134 -24.63 -8.88 28.60
N MET A 135 -24.73 -7.83 29.42
CA MET A 135 -24.11 -6.54 29.10
C MET A 135 -22.58 -6.65 29.04
N LEU A 136 -21.98 -7.31 30.03
CA LEU A 136 -20.53 -7.48 30.10
C LEU A 136 -20.01 -8.36 28.96
N THR A 137 -20.68 -9.48 28.64
CA THR A 137 -20.22 -10.34 27.54
C THR A 137 -20.46 -9.71 26.18
N ALA A 138 -21.54 -8.93 25.98
CA ALA A 138 -21.74 -8.17 24.76
C ALA A 138 -20.63 -7.13 24.57
N PHE A 139 -20.26 -6.39 25.63
CA PHE A 139 -19.16 -5.45 25.59
C PHE A 139 -17.83 -6.14 25.26
N MET A 140 -17.54 -7.27 25.90
CA MET A 140 -16.33 -8.06 25.60
C MET A 140 -16.34 -8.59 24.17
N GLY A 141 -17.48 -9.07 23.66
CA GLY A 141 -17.65 -9.50 22.27
C GLY A 141 -17.39 -8.37 21.27
N LEU A 142 -17.83 -7.15 21.57
CA LEU A 142 -17.51 -5.96 20.77
C LEU A 142 -16.01 -5.67 20.75
N LEU A 143 -15.30 -5.83 21.87
CA LEU A 143 -13.84 -5.69 21.91
C LEU A 143 -13.13 -6.82 21.15
N GLU A 144 -13.61 -8.05 21.30
CA GLU A 144 -13.11 -9.25 20.61
C GLU A 144 -13.25 -9.15 19.08
N ILE A 145 -14.24 -8.42 18.59
CA ILE A 145 -14.37 -8.11 17.16
C ILE A 145 -13.58 -6.85 16.80
N GLY A 146 -13.78 -5.78 17.57
CA GLY A 146 -13.31 -4.44 17.25
C GLY A 146 -11.79 -4.29 17.29
N LEU A 147 -11.12 -4.85 18.29
CA LEU A 147 -9.67 -4.72 18.42
C LEU A 147 -8.90 -5.53 17.35
N PRO A 148 -9.20 -6.82 17.10
CA PRO A 148 -8.55 -7.54 16.00
C PRO A 148 -8.85 -6.91 14.63
N SER A 149 -10.09 -6.43 14.41
CA SER A 149 -10.43 -5.68 13.19
C SER A 149 -9.58 -4.41 13.05
N LEU A 150 -9.46 -3.61 14.11
CA LEU A 150 -8.61 -2.41 14.10
C LEU A 150 -7.16 -2.75 13.74
N PHE A 151 -6.60 -3.81 14.31
CA PHE A 151 -5.24 -4.23 13.99
C PHE A 151 -5.11 -4.78 12.57
N GLY A 152 -6.13 -5.48 12.05
CA GLY A 152 -6.21 -5.85 10.63
C GLY A 152 -6.19 -4.64 9.70
N PHE A 153 -6.93 -3.58 10.03
CA PHE A 153 -6.95 -2.33 9.28
C PHE A 153 -5.59 -1.59 9.34
N MET A 154 -4.97 -1.51 10.53
CA MET A 154 -3.65 -0.90 10.68
C MET A 154 -2.57 -1.69 9.94
N LEU A 155 -2.66 -3.02 9.97
CA LEU A 155 -1.80 -3.91 9.18
C LEU A 155 -1.99 -3.67 7.68
N PHE A 156 -3.22 -3.52 7.19
CA PHE A 156 -3.49 -3.15 5.79
C PHE A 156 -2.80 -1.84 5.40
N LYS A 157 -2.93 -0.79 6.22
CA LYS A 157 -2.27 0.50 5.95
C LYS A 157 -0.75 0.40 5.93
N ALA A 158 -0.16 -0.30 6.90
CA ALA A 158 1.27 -0.50 6.98
C ALA A 158 1.80 -1.31 5.79
N TRP A 159 1.06 -2.36 5.40
CA TRP A 159 1.37 -3.19 4.24
C TRP A 159 1.35 -2.39 2.95
N LEU A 160 0.30 -1.59 2.72
CA LEU A 160 0.20 -0.73 1.54
C LEU A 160 1.36 0.27 1.47
N ARG A 161 1.70 0.89 2.60
CA ARG A 161 2.86 1.80 2.69
C ARG A 161 4.17 1.08 2.35
N LYS A 162 4.34 -0.16 2.83
CA LYS A 162 5.52 -0.99 2.55
C LYS A 162 5.62 -1.32 1.05
N ASP A 163 4.53 -1.70 0.41
CA ASP A 163 4.51 -2.03 -1.03
C ASP A 163 4.85 -0.81 -1.89
N ILE A 164 4.26 0.37 -1.57
CA ILE A 164 4.58 1.63 -2.27
C ILE A 164 6.05 2.02 -2.05
N ALA A 165 6.54 1.97 -0.81
CA ALA A 165 7.94 2.30 -0.51
C ALA A 165 8.93 1.33 -1.16
N TYR A 166 8.54 0.06 -1.36
CA TYR A 166 9.35 -0.90 -2.10
C TYR A 166 9.44 -0.57 -3.59
N GLU A 167 8.32 -0.22 -4.24
CA GLU A 167 8.30 0.25 -5.63
C GLU A 167 9.21 1.48 -5.81
N ASP A 168 9.10 2.45 -4.90
CA ASP A 168 9.93 3.67 -4.91
C ASP A 168 11.41 3.33 -4.69
N LEU A 169 11.72 2.40 -3.77
CA LEU A 169 13.10 1.97 -3.51
C LEU A 169 13.75 1.30 -4.72
N GLN A 170 13.02 0.46 -5.46
CA GLN A 170 13.54 -0.17 -6.67
C GLN A 170 13.82 0.87 -7.75
N TRP A 171 12.90 1.82 -7.94
CA TRP A 171 13.09 2.92 -8.87
C TRP A 171 14.32 3.76 -8.50
N VAL A 172 14.43 4.22 -7.26
CA VAL A 172 15.56 5.05 -6.80
C VAL A 172 16.89 4.31 -6.86
N LYS A 173 16.93 3.01 -6.58
CA LYS A 173 18.14 2.18 -6.79
C LYS A 173 18.57 2.18 -8.25
N GLY A 174 17.61 2.10 -9.18
CA GLY A 174 17.87 2.20 -10.61
C GLY A 174 18.46 3.57 -11.00
N VAL A 175 17.85 4.65 -10.53
CA VAL A 175 18.34 6.02 -10.79
C VAL A 175 19.74 6.24 -10.22
N ALA A 176 19.95 5.91 -8.93
CA ALA A 176 21.24 6.07 -8.27
C ALA A 176 22.36 5.21 -8.88
N ALA A 177 22.03 4.09 -9.54
CA ALA A 177 23.00 3.27 -10.25
C ALA A 177 23.36 3.84 -11.64
N ARG A 178 22.45 4.57 -12.29
CA ARG A 178 22.67 5.19 -13.61
C ARG A 178 23.46 6.49 -13.54
N ILE A 179 23.15 7.37 -12.58
CA ILE A 179 23.76 8.70 -12.42
C ILE A 179 25.31 8.69 -12.52
N PRO A 180 26.05 7.77 -11.87
CA PRO A 180 27.52 7.74 -11.98
C PRO A 180 28.06 7.27 -13.33
N GLN A 181 27.23 6.64 -14.16
CA GLN A 181 27.61 6.08 -15.47
C GLN A 181 27.37 7.07 -16.62
N GLU A 182 26.70 8.19 -16.35
CA GLU A 182 26.39 9.20 -17.34
C GLU A 182 27.48 10.26 -17.42
N ASP A 183 27.83 10.67 -18.64
CA ASP A 183 28.78 11.76 -18.89
C ASP A 183 28.29 13.09 -18.29
N SER A 184 26.97 13.26 -18.15
CA SER A 184 26.30 14.43 -17.57
C SER A 184 25.23 13.98 -16.56
N PRO A 185 25.55 13.81 -15.26
CA PRO A 185 24.61 13.24 -14.28
C PRO A 185 23.39 14.11 -13.96
N ASP A 186 23.49 15.41 -14.24
CA ASP A 186 22.36 16.34 -14.23
C ASP A 186 21.33 15.97 -15.29
N TYR A 187 21.80 15.52 -16.45
CA TYR A 187 20.95 15.13 -17.56
C TYR A 187 20.07 13.94 -17.21
N GLY A 188 20.62 12.85 -16.67
CA GLY A 188 19.84 11.68 -16.27
C GLY A 188 18.83 11.94 -15.16
N TRP A 189 19.15 12.89 -14.28
CA TRP A 189 18.19 13.34 -13.28
C TRP A 189 16.98 14.05 -13.92
N LEU A 190 17.26 14.98 -14.84
CA LEU A 190 16.24 15.74 -15.56
C LEU A 190 15.47 14.86 -16.56
N ASP A 191 16.10 13.84 -17.14
CA ASP A 191 15.51 12.89 -18.08
C ASP A 191 14.41 12.05 -17.42
N GLU A 192 14.64 11.56 -16.19
CA GLU A 192 13.61 10.89 -15.40
C GLU A 192 12.41 11.82 -15.11
N GLY A 193 12.69 13.07 -14.71
CA GLY A 193 11.65 14.08 -14.48
C GLY A 193 10.85 14.39 -15.74
N TYR A 194 11.54 14.49 -16.88
CA TYR A 194 10.94 14.66 -18.20
C TYR A 194 10.04 13.49 -18.58
N HIS A 195 10.50 12.24 -18.42
CA HIS A 195 9.71 11.05 -18.71
C HIS A 195 8.43 10.98 -17.88
N PHE A 196 8.49 11.28 -16.58
CA PHE A 196 7.30 11.34 -15.74
C PHE A 196 6.34 12.44 -16.18
N LYS A 197 6.84 13.66 -16.41
CA LYS A 197 6.00 14.80 -16.80
C LYS A 197 5.35 14.60 -18.17
N LYS A 198 6.09 14.00 -19.11
CA LYS A 198 5.58 13.61 -20.43
C LYS A 198 4.42 12.63 -20.31
N ARG A 199 4.61 11.53 -19.57
CA ARG A 199 3.56 10.52 -19.38
C ARG A 199 2.34 11.08 -18.64
N ILE A 200 2.54 11.98 -17.67
CA ILE A 200 1.44 12.70 -17.01
C ILE A 200 0.61 13.50 -18.03
N ARG A 201 1.26 14.22 -18.96
CA ARG A 201 0.55 14.96 -20.03
C ARG A 201 -0.18 14.03 -20.99
N GLU A 202 0.42 12.90 -21.34
CA GLU A 202 -0.24 11.88 -22.17
C GLU A 202 -1.52 11.38 -21.49
N ILE A 203 -1.44 11.02 -20.21
CA ILE A 203 -2.60 10.59 -19.42
C ILE A 203 -3.67 11.69 -19.36
N ASP A 204 -3.27 12.95 -19.16
CA ASP A 204 -4.20 14.08 -19.13
C ASP A 204 -4.90 14.32 -20.47
N ASN A 205 -4.26 13.97 -21.58
CA ASN A 205 -4.88 13.98 -22.90
C ASN A 205 -5.79 12.75 -23.14
N GLU A 206 -5.41 11.57 -22.63
CA GLU A 206 -6.18 10.32 -22.78
C GLU A 206 -7.47 10.31 -21.94
N LEU A 207 -7.43 10.82 -20.71
CA LEU A 207 -8.54 10.74 -19.74
C LEU A 207 -9.85 11.37 -20.25
N PRO A 208 -9.89 12.57 -20.86
CA PRO A 208 -11.12 13.14 -21.42
C PRO A 208 -11.79 12.24 -22.45
N HIS A 209 -11.01 11.60 -23.33
CA HIS A 209 -11.53 10.71 -24.36
C HIS A 209 -12.15 9.44 -23.77
N LEU A 210 -11.51 8.86 -22.74
CA LEU A 210 -12.06 7.70 -22.04
C LEU A 210 -13.32 8.04 -21.24
N ASN A 211 -13.38 9.21 -20.61
CA ASN A 211 -14.60 9.65 -19.91
C ASN A 211 -15.76 9.85 -20.89
N LEU A 212 -15.50 10.39 -22.09
CA LEU A 212 -16.51 10.50 -23.14
C LEU A 212 -16.97 9.13 -23.65
N ALA A 213 -16.03 8.19 -23.82
CA ALA A 213 -16.34 6.81 -24.21
C ALA A 213 -17.20 6.10 -23.15
N LEU A 214 -16.90 6.29 -21.86
CA LEU A 214 -17.70 5.78 -20.74
C LEU A 214 -19.12 6.34 -20.75
N GLN A 215 -19.27 7.68 -20.85
CA GLN A 215 -20.59 8.32 -20.94
C GLN A 215 -21.41 7.82 -22.14
N THR A 216 -20.75 7.57 -23.27
CA THR A 216 -21.38 7.02 -24.47
C THR A 216 -21.79 5.56 -24.26
N ALA A 217 -20.92 4.73 -23.67
CA ALA A 217 -21.22 3.33 -23.39
C ALA A 217 -22.39 3.17 -22.41
N ASP A 218 -22.45 4.02 -21.37
CA ASP A 218 -23.55 4.07 -20.41
C ASP A 218 -24.87 4.47 -21.08
N ALA A 219 -24.84 5.50 -21.95
CA ALA A 219 -26.01 5.93 -22.70
C ALA A 219 -26.59 4.83 -23.61
N HIS A 220 -25.72 3.96 -24.15
CA HIS A 220 -26.11 2.86 -25.05
C HIS A 220 -26.29 1.52 -24.32
N ARG A 221 -26.23 1.48 -22.98
CA ARG A 221 -26.35 0.27 -22.14
C ARG A 221 -25.35 -0.84 -22.48
N HIS A 222 -24.15 -0.48 -22.98
CA HIS A 222 -23.08 -1.43 -23.22
C HIS A 222 -22.27 -1.68 -21.93
N GLY A 223 -22.84 -2.44 -21.00
CA GLY A 223 -22.30 -2.61 -19.64
C GLY A 223 -20.87 -3.17 -19.58
N VAL A 224 -20.46 -4.02 -20.52
CA VAL A 224 -19.07 -4.54 -20.57
C VAL A 224 -18.09 -3.44 -20.97
N ASN A 225 -18.40 -2.67 -22.01
CA ASN A 225 -17.55 -1.58 -22.48
C ASN A 225 -17.44 -0.44 -21.45
N ALA A 226 -18.52 -0.20 -20.69
CA ALA A 226 -18.51 0.77 -19.60
C ALA A 226 -17.59 0.31 -18.44
N ALA A 227 -17.67 -0.97 -18.04
CA ALA A 227 -16.81 -1.52 -16.99
C ALA A 227 -15.32 -1.50 -17.38
N ASP A 228 -15.00 -1.83 -18.63
CA ASP A 228 -13.62 -1.80 -19.15
C ASP A 228 -13.08 -0.35 -19.22
N ALA A 229 -13.89 0.60 -19.67
CA ALA A 229 -13.53 2.02 -19.69
C ALA A 229 -13.32 2.57 -18.27
N GLU A 230 -14.18 2.22 -17.31
CA GLU A 230 -14.05 2.61 -15.91
C GLU A 230 -12.79 2.01 -15.26
N ALA A 231 -12.47 0.75 -15.57
CA ALA A 231 -11.23 0.11 -15.13
C ALA A 231 -10.01 0.85 -15.68
N LYS A 232 -10.01 1.21 -16.97
CA LYS A 232 -8.90 1.93 -17.60
C LYS A 232 -8.73 3.35 -17.06
N ILE A 233 -9.81 4.08 -16.84
CA ILE A 233 -9.78 5.42 -16.23
C ILE A 233 -9.16 5.36 -14.84
N TYR A 234 -9.54 4.37 -14.03
CA TYR A 234 -8.96 4.20 -12.70
C TYR A 234 -7.47 3.87 -12.75
N GLU A 235 -7.06 2.96 -13.64
CA GLU A 235 -5.65 2.62 -13.84
C GLU A 235 -4.83 3.85 -14.20
N LEU A 236 -5.28 4.64 -15.19
CA LEU A 236 -4.57 5.86 -15.62
C LEU A 236 -4.53 6.94 -14.54
N ARG A 237 -5.60 7.12 -13.74
CA ARG A 237 -5.58 8.06 -12.61
C ARG A 237 -4.58 7.62 -11.54
N SER A 238 -4.56 6.34 -11.20
CA SER A 238 -3.59 5.76 -10.26
C SER A 238 -2.15 5.90 -10.77
N GLU A 239 -1.92 5.64 -12.06
CA GLU A 239 -0.64 5.84 -12.74
C GLU A 239 -0.22 7.31 -12.67
N LYS A 240 -1.11 8.25 -13.01
CA LYS A 240 -0.85 9.70 -12.92
C LYS A 240 -0.44 10.13 -11.52
N GLU A 241 -1.17 9.69 -10.49
CA GLU A 241 -0.81 10.01 -9.09
C GLU A 241 0.55 9.45 -8.69
N LYS A 242 0.88 8.22 -9.11
CA LYS A 242 2.21 7.62 -8.88
C LYS A 242 3.31 8.43 -9.58
N LEU A 243 3.13 8.78 -10.85
CA LEU A 243 4.10 9.56 -11.63
C LEU A 243 4.28 10.96 -11.06
N GLN A 244 3.20 11.63 -10.65
CA GLN A 244 3.27 12.97 -10.05
C GLN A 244 4.10 12.93 -8.76
N ARG A 245 3.85 11.96 -7.87
CA ARG A 245 4.66 11.81 -6.64
C ARG A 245 6.15 11.59 -6.94
N LYS A 246 6.48 10.80 -7.95
CA LYS A 246 7.88 10.57 -8.36
C LYS A 246 8.52 11.83 -8.95
N TYR A 247 7.78 12.57 -9.78
CA TYR A 247 8.21 13.86 -10.30
C TYR A 247 8.48 14.85 -9.17
N ASP A 248 7.55 15.02 -8.23
CA ASP A 248 7.72 15.94 -7.09
C ASP A 248 8.96 15.58 -6.25
N ARG A 249 9.20 14.28 -6.04
CA ARG A 249 10.41 13.78 -5.37
C ARG A 249 11.69 14.10 -6.15
N ILE A 250 11.70 13.92 -7.48
CA ILE A 250 12.83 14.30 -8.34
C ILE A 250 13.15 15.78 -8.20
N ILE A 251 12.13 16.65 -8.27
CA ILE A 251 12.31 18.11 -8.17
C ILE A 251 12.80 18.52 -6.78
N THR A 252 12.30 17.85 -5.74
CA THR A 252 12.70 18.11 -4.34
C THR A 252 14.15 17.70 -4.06
N TRP A 253 14.61 16.59 -4.64
CA TRP A 253 15.95 16.06 -4.41
C TRP A 253 16.97 16.50 -5.46
N TYR A 254 16.54 17.27 -6.48
CA TYR A 254 17.43 17.81 -7.49
C TYR A 254 18.54 18.65 -6.82
N PRO A 255 19.82 18.41 -7.15
CA PRO A 255 20.93 19.12 -6.50
C PRO A 255 21.02 20.61 -6.85
N GLY A 256 20.37 21.06 -7.92
CA GLY A 256 20.28 22.47 -8.31
C GLY A 256 19.05 23.15 -7.73
N GLN A 257 18.62 24.27 -8.33
CA GLN A 257 17.38 24.93 -7.92
C GLN A 257 16.18 24.19 -8.51
N SER A 258 15.13 23.93 -7.71
CA SER A 258 13.92 23.26 -8.19
C SER A 258 13.28 23.97 -9.39
N ASP A 259 13.19 25.29 -9.36
CA ASP A 259 12.66 26.11 -10.47
C ASP A 259 13.50 26.01 -11.75
N GLU A 260 14.80 25.73 -11.63
CA GLU A 260 15.68 25.49 -12.78
C GLU A 260 15.38 24.12 -13.40
N ALA A 261 15.28 23.07 -12.58
CA ALA A 261 14.90 21.73 -13.05
C ALA A 261 13.54 21.72 -13.73
N GLU A 262 12.54 22.37 -13.13
CA GLU A 262 11.20 22.48 -13.73
C GLU A 262 11.25 23.21 -15.07
N ARG A 263 11.96 24.33 -15.16
CA ARG A 263 12.12 25.07 -16.42
C ARG A 263 12.80 24.23 -17.49
N GLU A 264 13.83 23.47 -17.14
CA GLU A 264 14.58 22.66 -18.10
C GLU A 264 13.75 21.48 -18.62
N ILE A 265 13.02 20.80 -17.73
CA ILE A 265 12.07 19.77 -18.12
C ILE A 265 10.98 20.35 -19.03
N GLU A 266 10.47 21.54 -18.73
CA GLU A 266 9.46 22.22 -19.54
C GLU A 266 9.99 22.63 -20.93
N LYS A 267 11.23 23.10 -21.06
CA LYS A 267 11.87 23.35 -22.37
C LYS A 267 11.96 22.07 -23.20
N ARG A 268 12.41 20.97 -22.60
CA ARG A 268 12.49 19.66 -23.28
C ARG A 268 11.12 19.17 -23.75
N LEU A 269 10.08 19.36 -22.95
CA LEU A 269 8.71 19.01 -23.34
C LEU A 269 8.18 19.84 -24.51
N ARG A 270 8.68 21.07 -24.71
CA ARG A 270 8.37 21.91 -25.88
C ARG A 270 9.21 21.57 -27.11
N GLY A 271 10.20 20.68 -26.99
CA GLY A 271 11.13 20.34 -28.07
C GLY A 271 12.21 21.39 -28.31
N GLU A 272 12.50 22.24 -27.31
CA GLU A 272 13.47 23.34 -27.41
C GLU A 272 14.93 22.90 -27.20
N GLU A 273 15.18 21.64 -26.81
CA GLU A 273 16.53 21.03 -26.75
C GLU A 273 16.60 19.70 -27.54
N PRO A 274 17.69 19.42 -28.26
CA PRO A 274 17.95 18.09 -28.82
C PRO A 274 18.36 17.11 -27.71
N PRO A 275 18.11 15.79 -27.88
CA PRO A 275 18.59 14.78 -26.92
C PRO A 275 20.13 14.78 -26.92
N PRO A 276 20.82 14.77 -25.76
CA PRO A 276 22.24 14.49 -25.69
C PRO A 276 22.51 13.01 -25.92
N SER A 277 23.74 12.81 -26.35
CA SER A 277 24.26 11.73 -27.17
C SER A 277 24.02 10.32 -26.61
N THR A 278 23.62 9.43 -27.51
CA THR A 278 23.77 7.96 -27.42
C THR A 278 25.12 7.56 -26.79
N PRO A 279 25.19 6.50 -25.97
CA PRO A 279 26.45 6.00 -25.43
C PRO A 279 27.44 5.70 -26.56
N ILE A 280 28.71 6.02 -26.32
CA ILE A 280 29.79 5.63 -27.21
C ILE A 280 29.83 4.09 -27.24
N SER A 281 29.38 3.50 -28.35
CA SER A 281 29.71 2.12 -28.70
C SER A 281 31.23 2.01 -28.72
N SER A 282 31.76 1.17 -27.83
CA SER A 282 33.15 0.75 -27.83
C SER A 282 33.37 -0.21 -28.99
N ASP A 283 33.43 0.30 -30.22
CA ASP A 283 33.98 -0.43 -31.35
C ASP A 283 34.87 0.50 -32.18
N GLY A 284 36.18 0.24 -32.13
CA GLY A 284 37.15 0.81 -33.05
C GLY A 284 38.43 1.35 -32.43
N THR A 285 39.26 0.48 -31.82
CA THR A 285 40.67 0.18 -32.22
C THR A 285 41.28 -0.80 -31.24
#